data_AF-A0A381L679-F1
#
_entry.id   AF-A0A381L679-F1
#
_cell.length_a   1.000
_cell.length_b   1.000
_cell.length_c   1.000
_cell.angle_alpha   90.00
_cell.angle_beta   90.00
_cell.angle_gamma   90.00
#
_symmetry.space_group_name_H-M   'P 1'
#
loop_
_entity.id
_entity.type
_entity.pdbx_description
1 polymer ?
#
loop_
_entity_poly.entity_id
_entity_poly.type
_entity_poly.pdbx_seq_one_letter_code
_entity_poly.pdbx_strand_id
1 'polypeptide(L)'
;MSHGNRTKSQSEEFFTKRKLTFAKLSPVGRPLESSLTVREFVRGIRDAIVGHRNLHEIGIVHGDISAGNIILTRPDEKGITKGTLIDLDMASFR
;
A
#
# COMPACT_ATOMS: atom_id res chain seq x y z
N MET A 1 13.95 -22.61 61.68
CA MET A 1 12.58 -22.37 61.18
C MET A 1 12.70 -21.63 59.86
N SER A 2 12.02 -22.17 58.84
CA SER A 2 11.84 -21.64 57.49
C SER A 2 11.39 -20.17 57.50
N HIS A 3 11.71 -19.39 56.47
CA HIS A 3 10.71 -18.79 55.57
C HIS A 3 11.44 -18.33 54.29
N GLY A 4 11.11 -19.01 53.19
CA GLY A 4 11.83 -18.98 51.93
C GLY A 4 11.77 -17.65 51.17
N ASN A 5 12.90 -17.32 50.56
CA ASN A 5 13.00 -16.34 49.48
C ASN A 5 12.13 -16.80 48.30
N ARG A 6 11.05 -16.05 48.02
CA ARG A 6 10.31 -16.15 46.76
C ARG A 6 11.15 -15.53 45.66
N THR A 7 12.02 -16.32 45.04
CA THR A 7 12.49 -16.07 43.68
C THR A 7 11.30 -16.25 42.74
N LYS A 8 10.55 -15.17 42.51
CA LYS A 8 9.67 -15.09 41.34
C LYS A 8 10.60 -15.04 40.13
N SER A 9 10.77 -16.18 39.47
CA SER A 9 11.27 -16.23 38.10
C SER A 9 10.30 -15.43 37.24
N GLN A 10 10.61 -14.16 37.00
CA GLN A 10 9.97 -13.42 35.92
C GLN A 10 10.59 -13.95 34.64
N SER A 11 9.97 -14.97 34.07
CA SER A 11 10.06 -15.15 32.63
C SER A 11 9.46 -13.90 32.01
N GLU A 12 10.29 -12.93 31.67
CA GLU A 12 9.88 -11.80 30.82
C GLU A 12 9.41 -12.42 29.51
N GLU A 13 8.09 -12.58 29.36
CA GLU A 13 7.51 -13.01 28.10
C GLU A 13 7.86 -11.94 27.06
N PHE A 14 8.74 -12.29 26.12
CA PHE A 14 9.17 -11.47 25.00
C PHE A 14 8.01 -11.25 24.01
N PHE A 15 6.98 -10.51 24.41
CA PHE A 15 5.90 -10.17 23.51
C PHE A 15 6.22 -8.90 22.72
N THR A 16 6.15 -9.00 21.40
CA THR A 16 6.21 -7.83 20.52
C THR A 16 4.89 -7.08 20.61
N LYS A 17 4.92 -5.87 21.19
CA LYS A 17 3.76 -4.98 21.22
C LYS A 17 3.46 -4.48 19.80
N ARG A 18 2.39 -4.99 19.19
CA ARG A 18 1.90 -4.52 17.88
C ARG A 18 0.74 -3.55 18.05
N LYS A 19 0.67 -2.55 17.18
CA LYS A 19 -0.46 -1.62 17.07
C LYS A 19 -1.04 -1.76 15.68
N LEU A 20 -2.36 -1.93 15.59
CA LEU A 20 -3.07 -1.85 14.33
C LEU A 20 -3.18 -0.38 13.89
N THR A 21 -2.79 -0.10 12.66
CA THR A 21 -2.99 1.18 12.00
C THR A 21 -3.83 0.93 10.76
N PHE A 22 -4.82 1.78 10.50
CA PHE A 22 -5.59 1.76 9.26
C PHE A 22 -5.62 3.16 8.65
N ALA A 23 -5.60 3.25 7.33
CA ALA A 23 -5.77 4.49 6.59
C ALA A 23 -6.96 4.35 5.64
N LYS A 24 -7.80 5.38 5.58
CA LYS A 24 -8.87 5.48 4.58
C LYS A 24 -8.37 6.39 3.46
N LEU A 25 -8.06 5.80 2.33
CA LEU A 25 -7.45 6.49 1.19
C LEU A 25 -8.49 6.80 0.10
N SER A 26 -8.21 7.85 -0.67
CA SER A 26 -8.89 8.18 -1.92
C SER A 26 -7.84 8.35 -3.03
N PRO A 27 -8.20 8.10 -4.30
CA PRO A 27 -9.50 7.63 -4.78
C PRO A 27 -9.79 6.16 -4.44
N VAL A 28 -11.07 5.81 -4.30
CA VAL A 28 -11.48 4.40 -4.25
C VAL A 28 -11.48 3.87 -5.67
N GLY A 29 -10.86 2.71 -5.86
CA GLY A 29 -10.80 2.02 -7.13
C GLY A 29 -10.94 0.52 -6.97
N ARG A 30 -10.87 -0.17 -8.10
CA ARG A 30 -10.88 -1.64 -8.19
C ARG A 30 -9.54 -2.13 -8.74
N PRO A 31 -9.15 -3.39 -8.53
CA PRO A 31 -7.86 -3.91 -9.00
C PRO A 31 -7.72 -3.83 -10.52
N LEU A 32 -6.50 -3.62 -11.02
CA LEU A 32 -6.19 -3.59 -12.46
C LEU A 32 -6.69 -4.84 -13.19
N GLU A 33 -6.62 -6.01 -12.55
CA GLU A 33 -7.07 -7.30 -13.09
C GLU A 33 -8.58 -7.32 -13.41
N SER A 34 -9.37 -6.45 -12.78
CA SER A 34 -10.80 -6.29 -13.04
C SER A 34 -11.12 -5.34 -14.20
N SER A 35 -10.12 -5.03 -15.04
CA SER A 35 -10.30 -4.27 -16.27
C SER A 35 -11.33 -4.95 -17.18
N LEU A 36 -12.27 -4.16 -17.72
CA LEU A 36 -13.34 -4.68 -18.59
C LEU A 36 -12.93 -4.70 -20.06
N THR A 37 -11.92 -3.91 -20.43
CA THR A 37 -11.43 -3.82 -21.81
C THR A 37 -9.91 -3.69 -21.82
N VAL A 38 -9.28 -4.13 -22.91
CA VAL A 38 -7.83 -3.93 -23.15
C VAL A 38 -7.46 -2.45 -23.07
N ARG A 39 -8.33 -1.56 -23.58
CA ARG A 39 -8.11 -0.12 -23.51
C ARG A 39 -8.04 0.39 -22.07
N GLU A 40 -8.90 -0.12 -21.21
CA GLU A 40 -8.90 0.24 -19.80
C GLU A 40 -7.66 -0.32 -19.07
N PHE A 41 -7.29 -1.57 -19.35
CA PHE A 41 -6.08 -2.19 -18.80
C PHE A 41 -4.81 -1.39 -19.17
N VAL A 42 -4.61 -1.12 -20.46
CA VAL A 42 -3.46 -0.35 -20.96
C VAL A 42 -3.46 1.08 -20.41
N ARG A 43 -4.64 1.69 -20.25
CA ARG A 43 -4.76 3.00 -19.61
C ARG A 43 -4.35 2.95 -18.14
N GLY A 44 -4.76 1.93 -17.40
CA GLY A 44 -4.37 1.71 -16.02
C GLY A 44 -2.84 1.67 -15.85
N ILE A 45 -2.17 0.86 -16.67
CA ILE A 45 -0.71 0.76 -16.68
C ILE A 45 -0.06 2.10 -17.05
N ARG A 46 -0.52 2.75 -18.12
CA ARG A 46 -0.01 4.05 -18.55
C ARG A 46 -0.09 5.09 -17.43
N ASP A 47 -1.25 5.18 -16.78
CA ASP A 47 -1.47 6.16 -15.72
C ASP A 47 -0.63 5.84 -14.47
N ALA A 48 -0.37 4.55 -14.18
CA ALA A 48 0.56 4.14 -13.12
C ALA A 48 2.01 4.53 -13.43
N ILE A 49 2.46 4.40 -14.69
CA ILE A 49 3.79 4.86 -15.12
C ILE A 49 3.91 6.37 -14.96
N VAL A 50 2.87 7.14 -15.31
CA VAL A 50 2.84 8.58 -15.09
C VAL A 50 2.89 8.91 -13.59
N GLY A 51 2.13 8.19 -12.76
CA GLY A 51 2.18 8.34 -11.31
C GLY A 51 3.57 8.08 -10.73
N HIS A 52 4.23 7.00 -11.17
CA HIS A 52 5.60 6.70 -10.76
C HIS A 52 6.59 7.79 -11.19
N ARG A 53 6.47 8.30 -12.42
CA ARG A 53 7.29 9.41 -12.91
C ARG A 53 7.13 10.65 -12.03
N ASN A 54 5.88 11.00 -11.67
CA ASN A 54 5.62 12.17 -10.82
C ASN A 54 6.25 12.00 -9.42
N LEU A 55 6.19 10.80 -8.84
CA LEU A 55 6.90 10.50 -7.58
C LEU A 55 8.41 10.66 -7.74
N HIS A 56 8.96 10.12 -8.82
CA HIS A 56 10.39 10.19 -9.09
C HIS A 56 10.88 11.63 -9.29
N GLU A 57 10.07 12.49 -9.93
CA GLU A 57 10.39 13.92 -10.12
C GLU A 57 10.48 14.69 -8.79
N ILE A 58 9.80 14.24 -7.73
CA ILE A 58 9.92 14.79 -6.37
C ILE A 58 10.89 14.00 -5.48
N GLY A 59 11.72 13.13 -6.08
CA GLY A 59 12.75 12.36 -5.38
C GLY A 59 12.24 11.13 -4.64
N ILE A 60 11.05 10.62 -4.97
CA ILE A 60 10.47 9.41 -4.36
C ILE A 60 10.51 8.24 -5.35
N VAL A 61 11.11 7.13 -4.94
CA VAL A 61 11.06 5.85 -5.65
C VAL A 61 10.04 4.95 -4.95
N HIS A 62 9.04 4.46 -5.68
CA HIS A 62 7.95 3.65 -5.12
C HIS A 62 8.40 2.30 -4.51
N GLY A 63 9.38 1.64 -5.11
CA GLY A 63 9.98 0.41 -4.58
C GLY A 63 9.18 -0.90 -4.75
N ASP A 64 7.89 -0.84 -5.08
CA ASP A 64 7.02 -2.01 -5.22
C ASP A 64 5.98 -1.84 -6.33
N ILE A 65 6.43 -1.77 -7.57
CA ILE A 65 5.54 -1.66 -8.73
C ILE A 65 5.06 -3.06 -9.12
N SER A 66 3.76 -3.31 -8.97
CA SER A 66 3.09 -4.55 -9.33
C SER A 66 1.67 -4.27 -9.83
N ALA A 67 1.02 -5.26 -10.46
CA ALA A 67 -0.38 -5.13 -10.87
C ALA A 67 -1.33 -4.93 -9.67
N GLY A 68 -0.98 -5.51 -8.50
CA GLY A 68 -1.75 -5.38 -7.26
C GLY A 68 -1.75 -3.96 -6.67
N ASN A 69 -0.72 -3.18 -6.98
CA ASN A 69 -0.56 -1.79 -6.53
C ASN A 69 -1.10 -0.77 -7.53
N ILE A 70 -1.83 -1.22 -8.56
CA ILE A 70 -2.52 -0.36 -9.52
C ILE A 70 -4.03 -0.54 -9.38
N ILE A 71 -4.71 0.56 -9.05
CA ILE A 71 -6.17 0.59 -9.03
C ILE A 71 -6.73 1.36 -10.21
N LEU A 72 -7.89 0.92 -10.68
CA LEU A 72 -8.71 1.61 -11.66
C LEU A 72 -9.81 2.40 -10.93
N THR A 73 -9.82 3.71 -11.12
CA THR A 73 -10.78 4.61 -10.45
C THR A 73 -12.21 4.38 -10.92
N ARG A 74 -13.18 4.99 -10.24
CA ARG A 74 -14.52 5.13 -10.83
C ARG A 74 -14.43 5.91 -12.15
N PRO A 75 -15.30 5.59 -13.14
CA PRO A 75 -15.41 6.38 -14.36
C PRO A 75 -15.76 7.84 -14.02
N ASP A 76 -15.18 8.78 -14.76
CA ASP A 76 -15.55 10.18 -14.69
C ASP A 76 -16.89 10.46 -15.42
N GLU A 77 -17.29 11.74 -15.50
CA GLU A 77 -18.51 12.18 -16.20
C GLU A 77 -18.55 11.76 -17.68
N LYS A 78 -17.40 11.45 -18.28
CA LYS A 78 -17.27 10.98 -19.67
C LYS A 78 -17.20 9.45 -19.76
N GLY A 79 -17.37 8.74 -18.64
CA GLY A 79 -17.25 7.29 -18.56
C GLY A 79 -15.80 6.79 -18.64
N ILE A 80 -14.81 7.67 -18.43
CA ILE A 80 -13.40 7.30 -18.53
C ILE A 80 -12.86 6.89 -17.15
N THR A 81 -12.47 5.62 -17.04
CA THR A 81 -11.67 5.12 -15.91
C THR A 81 -10.20 5.53 -16.06
N LYS A 82 -9.53 5.86 -14.95
CA LYS A 82 -8.08 6.14 -14.89
C LYS A 82 -7.36 5.12 -14.01
N GLY A 83 -6.06 4.96 -14.22
CA GLY A 83 -5.19 4.22 -13.31
C GLY A 83 -4.65 5.10 -12.18
N THR A 84 -4.39 4.51 -11.03
CA THR A 84 -3.68 5.14 -9.91
C THR A 84 -2.75 4.12 -9.28
N LEU A 85 -1.49 4.50 -9.14
CA LEU A 85 -0.47 3.75 -8.41
C LEU A 85 -0.64 4.03 -6.91
N ILE A 86 -0.75 2.98 -6.10
CA ILE A 86 -0.98 3.02 -4.66
C ILE A 86 0.10 2.20 -3.93
N ASP A 87 0.03 2.20 -2.59
CA ASP A 87 0.93 1.45 -1.72
C ASP A 87 2.39 1.97 -1.72
N LEU A 88 2.67 2.93 -0.84
CA LEU A 88 3.99 3.54 -0.72
C LEU A 88 4.78 2.99 0.48
N ASP A 89 4.40 1.83 1.03
CA ASP A 89 5.04 1.29 2.23
C ASP A 89 6.51 0.89 1.98
N MET A 90 6.85 0.60 0.72
CA MET A 90 8.22 0.30 0.26
C MET A 90 8.94 1.50 -0.38
N ALA A 91 8.35 2.70 -0.30
CA ALA A 91 8.91 3.88 -0.94
C ALA A 91 10.18 4.39 -0.24
N SER A 92 11.09 4.97 -1.02
CA SER A 92 12.34 5.56 -0.52
C SER A 92 12.66 6.87 -1.23
N PHE A 93 13.50 7.69 -0.60
CA PHE A 93 14.05 8.88 -1.24
C PHE A 93 15.24 8.51 -2.12
N ARG A 94 15.35 9.17 -3.28
CA ARG A 94 16.45 9.08 -4.24
C ARG A 94 17.56 10.08 -3.92
#